data_AF-A0A293MPQ1-F1
#
_entry.id   AF-A0A293MPQ1-F1
#
_cell.length_a   1.000
_cell.length_b   1.000
_cell.length_c   1.000
_cell.angle_alpha   90.00
_cell.angle_beta   90.00
_cell.angle_gamma   90.00
#
_symmetry.space_group_name_H-M   'P 1'
#
loop_
_entity.id
_entity.type
_entity.pdbx_description
1 polymer ?
#
loop_
_entity_poly.entity_id
_entity_poly.type
_entity_poly.pdbx_seq_one_letter_code
_entity_poly.pdbx_strand_id
1 'polypeptide(L)'
;MGIIFTRRRKTSLLRLCIVLCSAGFVLFAFRRRTKYLEGYDGSSIRGTESDHGIGVVKSRRKGTCILDVDDHDEDQFFSRLNASWGAGGDGVRLSGTEKEISDREFKKAGFNVYVSDRLPLNRTIGDKRHRSCHSLVYKDDLPTASVVIIFTDEIFSALIRTVYSVLLRSPPHLLKEVILVNDASTIDELTGNRLPRFIERHFCKGLVKLIHLQERQGLIRARLAGARIATGDVLVFLDSHCETTDYWLEALLQPIKDSRRTVVCPIIDVIDDKTLQYMGTTADFFQLGGFNWKGEFIWINIPEEWKRARKSKADPVRTPTMAGGLFAIDRRYFWESGSYDAEMDGWGGENLEMSFRIWMCGGQLVIAPCSHVGHIFRDFHPYKFPNNKDTHAINTARLAEVWMDHYKLYFYQNRPELKKINHGDVSKRRALRRELQCKDFKWYLSNVYPNKFVPNENVFAYGYVRNPWSNICLDSMGRSYDNTEPLGLYPCQTSGDESANQLFSYTSKRQIRKEDSCAQLEVDKSKSNSQTVYKVVMAACSEEPDTNQEWEHSGGSWLRNIHHGLCLEAKQTQQDSMVAKPCVKNHAQVWWFQHYTTAEVEVVRP
;
A
#
# COMPACT_ATOMS: atom_id res chain seq x y z
N MET A 1 -29.37 -10.56 75.58
CA MET A 1 -28.70 -10.53 74.26
C MET A 1 -29.68 -10.10 73.16
N GLY A 2 -30.12 -8.84 73.14
CA GLY A 2 -31.25 -8.38 72.32
C GLY A 2 -30.93 -7.32 71.25
N ILE A 3 -29.67 -7.11 70.87
CA ILE A 3 -29.27 -5.95 70.02
C ILE A 3 -28.52 -6.36 68.72
N ILE A 4 -28.22 -7.65 68.50
CA ILE A 4 -27.40 -8.08 67.36
C ILE A 4 -28.23 -8.50 66.12
N PHE A 5 -29.54 -8.78 66.26
CA PHE A 5 -30.35 -9.31 65.16
C PHE A 5 -31.07 -8.28 64.28
N THR A 6 -31.12 -7.01 64.67
CA THR A 6 -31.80 -5.95 63.88
C THR A 6 -30.88 -5.22 62.90
N ARG A 7 -29.55 -5.32 63.05
CA ARG A 7 -28.57 -4.65 62.17
C ARG A 7 -28.25 -5.42 60.88
N ARG A 8 -28.43 -6.75 60.85
CA ARG A 8 -28.21 -7.59 59.66
C ARG A 8 -29.40 -7.62 58.67
N ARG A 9 -30.64 -7.37 59.11
CA ARG A 9 -31.80 -7.29 58.19
C ARG A 9 -31.84 -5.98 57.41
N LYS A 10 -31.47 -4.85 58.00
CA LYS A 10 -31.45 -3.55 57.30
C LYS A 10 -30.37 -3.47 56.21
N THR A 11 -29.20 -4.09 56.40
CA THR A 11 -28.13 -4.10 55.39
C THR A 11 -28.43 -5.04 54.22
N SER A 12 -29.11 -6.17 54.44
CA SER A 12 -29.57 -7.04 53.34
C SER A 12 -30.72 -6.44 52.55
N LEU A 13 -31.68 -5.76 53.20
CA LEU A 13 -32.76 -5.05 52.50
C LEU A 13 -32.22 -3.85 51.69
N LEU A 14 -31.26 -3.09 52.22
CA LEU A 14 -30.64 -2.00 51.48
C LEU A 14 -29.83 -2.50 50.28
N ARG A 15 -29.10 -3.62 50.43
CA ARG A 15 -28.40 -4.26 49.30
C ARG A 15 -29.36 -4.84 48.26
N LEU A 16 -30.47 -5.43 48.69
CA LEU A 16 -31.49 -5.95 47.77
C LEU A 16 -32.21 -4.81 47.03
N CYS A 17 -32.53 -3.69 47.70
CA CYS A 17 -33.07 -2.51 47.05
C CYS A 17 -32.06 -1.87 46.07
N ILE A 18 -30.77 -1.80 46.41
CA ILE A 18 -29.74 -1.31 45.49
C ILE A 18 -29.62 -2.24 44.28
N VAL A 19 -29.61 -3.56 44.46
CA VAL A 19 -29.55 -4.52 43.34
C VAL A 19 -30.82 -4.47 42.48
N LEU A 20 -32.01 -4.33 43.08
CA LEU A 20 -33.27 -4.20 42.36
C LEU A 20 -33.42 -2.84 41.65
N CYS A 21 -32.94 -1.74 42.25
CA CYS A 21 -32.87 -0.44 41.59
C CYS A 21 -31.83 -0.44 40.47
N SER A 22 -30.69 -1.13 40.64
CA SER A 22 -29.67 -1.31 39.59
C SER A 22 -30.23 -2.15 38.44
N ALA A 23 -30.91 -3.26 38.74
CA ALA A 23 -31.56 -4.11 37.74
C ALA A 23 -32.71 -3.38 37.05
N GLY A 24 -33.49 -2.57 37.77
CA GLY A 24 -34.53 -1.71 37.22
C GLY A 24 -33.97 -0.61 36.31
N PHE A 25 -32.83 0.00 36.67
CA PHE A 25 -32.14 1.00 35.84
C PHE A 25 -31.49 0.36 34.61
N VAL A 26 -30.92 -0.84 34.74
CA VAL A 26 -30.39 -1.62 33.62
C VAL A 26 -31.52 -2.08 32.70
N LEU A 27 -32.67 -2.53 33.22
CA LEU A 27 -33.84 -2.89 32.42
C LEU A 27 -34.48 -1.67 31.76
N PHE A 28 -34.56 -0.52 32.44
CA PHE A 28 -35.08 0.72 31.85
C PHE A 28 -34.12 1.29 30.81
N ALA A 29 -32.80 1.19 31.03
CA ALA A 29 -31.77 1.51 30.04
C ALA A 29 -31.83 0.55 28.85
N PHE A 30 -32.03 -0.76 29.07
CA PHE A 30 -32.25 -1.75 28.02
C PHE A 30 -33.54 -1.49 27.24
N ARG A 31 -34.62 -1.07 27.92
CA ARG A 31 -35.91 -0.74 27.29
C ARG A 31 -35.88 0.57 26.51
N ARG A 32 -35.09 1.56 26.95
CA ARG A 32 -34.74 2.74 26.14
C ARG A 32 -33.81 2.38 24.98
N ARG A 33 -32.89 1.43 25.17
CA ARG A 33 -32.01 0.90 24.12
C ARG A 33 -32.80 0.15 23.04
N THR A 34 -33.78 -0.67 23.41
CA THR A 34 -34.63 -1.35 22.42
C THR A 34 -35.52 -0.37 21.64
N LYS A 35 -36.00 0.72 22.27
CA LYS A 35 -36.70 1.79 21.54
C LYS A 35 -35.83 2.60 20.57
N TYR A 36 -34.50 2.60 20.76
CA TYR A 36 -33.54 3.18 19.81
C TYR A 36 -32.97 2.15 18.82
N LEU A 37 -33.02 0.85 19.15
CA LEU A 37 -32.64 -0.26 18.28
C LEU A 37 -33.72 -0.62 17.25
N GLU A 38 -34.98 -0.23 17.45
CA GLU A 38 -36.04 -0.33 16.42
C GLU A 38 -35.85 0.66 15.25
N GLY A 39 -34.83 1.52 15.28
CA GLY A 39 -34.47 2.42 14.18
C GLY A 39 -33.31 1.93 13.29
N TYR A 40 -32.74 0.75 13.55
CA TYR A 40 -31.57 0.23 12.84
C TYR A 40 -31.71 -1.27 12.58
N ASP A 41 -32.85 -1.67 12.02
CA ASP A 41 -32.99 -3.00 11.43
C ASP A 41 -32.64 -2.90 9.95
N GLY A 42 -31.59 -3.62 9.54
CA GLY A 42 -31.15 -3.78 8.15
C GLY A 42 -32.10 -4.66 7.33
N SER A 43 -33.35 -4.81 7.75
CA SER A 43 -34.38 -5.51 7.01
C SER A 43 -34.97 -4.59 5.94
N SER A 44 -34.67 -4.90 4.67
CA SER A 44 -35.53 -4.52 3.55
C SER A 44 -36.98 -4.89 3.90
N ILE A 45 -37.84 -3.88 4.04
CA ILE A 45 -39.29 -4.09 4.08
C ILE A 45 -39.67 -4.68 2.73
N ARG A 46 -39.99 -5.98 2.70
CA ARG A 46 -40.67 -6.62 1.57
C ARG A 46 -42.09 -6.08 1.52
N GLY A 47 -42.27 -4.98 0.80
CA GLY A 47 -43.57 -4.62 0.23
C GLY A 47 -43.77 -5.47 -1.02
N THR A 48 -44.65 -6.45 -0.96
CA THR A 48 -45.19 -7.11 -2.15
C THR A 48 -46.17 -6.15 -2.82
N GLU A 49 -45.70 -5.40 -3.82
CA GLU A 49 -46.55 -4.89 -4.89
C GLU A 49 -45.98 -5.37 -6.21
N SER A 50 -46.76 -6.20 -6.88
CA SER A 50 -46.53 -6.65 -8.24
C SER A 50 -46.78 -5.48 -9.18
N ASP A 51 -45.73 -4.93 -9.77
CA ASP A 51 -45.87 -4.14 -10.99
C ASP A 51 -44.74 -4.48 -11.97
N HIS A 52 -45.11 -4.78 -13.20
CA HIS A 52 -44.20 -5.15 -14.27
C HIS A 52 -43.54 -3.89 -14.83
N GLY A 53 -42.39 -3.51 -14.26
CA GLY A 53 -41.58 -2.38 -14.74
C GLY A 53 -40.12 -2.51 -14.33
N ILE A 54 -39.21 -2.22 -15.26
CA ILE A 54 -37.75 -2.32 -15.14
C ILE A 54 -37.27 -1.55 -13.89
N GLY A 55 -36.93 -2.29 -12.83
CA GLY A 55 -36.62 -1.73 -11.52
C GLY A 55 -35.13 -1.42 -11.34
N VAL A 56 -34.77 -0.14 -11.45
CA VAL A 56 -33.57 0.41 -10.82
C VAL A 56 -33.72 0.21 -9.31
N VAL A 57 -32.79 -0.51 -8.67
CA VAL A 57 -32.80 -0.71 -7.21
C VAL A 57 -32.52 0.65 -6.54
N LYS A 58 -33.59 1.36 -6.17
CA LYS A 58 -33.57 2.66 -5.50
C LYS A 58 -33.12 2.50 -4.05
N SER A 59 -31.87 2.87 -3.76
CA SER A 59 -31.34 2.94 -2.38
C SER A 59 -31.90 4.17 -1.67
N ARG A 60 -32.94 4.00 -0.84
CA ARG A 60 -33.45 5.04 0.07
C ARG A 60 -32.66 5.06 1.38
N ARG A 61 -31.40 5.55 1.37
CA ARG A 61 -30.79 6.08 2.61
C ARG A 61 -31.24 7.55 2.74
N LYS A 62 -32.12 7.87 3.70
CA LYS A 62 -32.51 9.27 3.98
C LYS A 62 -31.24 10.09 4.23
N GLY A 63 -31.04 11.16 3.46
CA GLY A 63 -29.91 12.08 3.63
C GLY A 63 -28.70 11.87 2.71
N THR A 64 -28.75 10.94 1.74
CA THR A 64 -27.71 10.84 0.71
C THR A 64 -27.85 11.96 -0.33
N CYS A 65 -26.74 12.61 -0.68
CA CYS A 65 -26.71 13.69 -1.66
C CYS A 65 -26.67 13.21 -3.13
N ILE A 66 -27.35 12.11 -3.41
CA ILE A 66 -27.59 11.58 -4.76
C ILE A 66 -29.06 11.83 -5.07
N LEU A 67 -29.33 12.55 -6.15
CA LEU A 67 -30.66 13.00 -6.55
C LEU A 67 -31.38 11.89 -7.35
N ASP A 68 -32.66 11.68 -7.07
CA ASP A 68 -33.53 10.81 -7.88
C ASP A 68 -34.05 11.66 -9.04
N VAL A 69 -33.31 11.66 -10.15
CA VAL A 69 -33.63 12.39 -11.39
C VAL A 69 -33.84 11.40 -12.53
N ASP A 70 -34.89 11.65 -13.31
CA ASP A 70 -35.10 11.02 -14.61
C ASP A 70 -34.30 11.83 -15.65
N ASP A 71 -33.17 11.27 -16.09
CA ASP A 71 -32.22 11.97 -16.97
C ASP A 71 -32.15 11.26 -18.32
N HIS A 72 -33.01 11.69 -19.25
CA HIS A 72 -33.12 11.10 -20.59
C HIS A 72 -31.80 11.10 -21.38
N ASP A 73 -30.88 12.03 -21.10
CA ASP A 73 -29.55 12.06 -21.75
C ASP A 73 -28.69 10.85 -21.34
N GLU A 74 -29.02 10.19 -20.22
CA GLU A 74 -28.29 9.06 -19.65
C GLU A 74 -29.08 7.73 -19.70
N ASP A 75 -30.24 7.69 -20.37
CA ASP A 75 -31.08 6.48 -20.49
C ASP A 75 -30.29 5.29 -21.06
N GLN A 76 -29.44 5.53 -22.06
CA GLN A 76 -28.59 4.49 -22.64
C GLN A 76 -27.52 4.00 -21.65
N PHE A 77 -27.03 4.86 -20.77
CA PHE A 77 -26.07 4.47 -19.74
C PHE A 77 -26.75 3.63 -18.66
N PHE A 78 -27.87 4.10 -18.09
CA PHE A 78 -28.57 3.39 -17.02
C PHE A 78 -29.24 2.10 -17.48
N SER A 79 -29.76 2.04 -18.72
CA SER A 79 -30.37 0.82 -19.28
C SER A 79 -29.38 -0.34 -19.49
N ARG A 80 -28.08 -0.05 -19.57
CA ARG A 80 -27.03 -1.09 -19.66
C ARG A 80 -26.72 -1.74 -18.32
N LEU A 81 -27.12 -1.14 -17.20
CA LEU A 81 -26.79 -1.66 -15.88
C LEU A 81 -27.52 -2.97 -15.61
N ASN A 82 -26.77 -3.98 -15.19
CA ASN A 82 -27.31 -5.27 -14.78
C ASN A 82 -27.39 -5.33 -13.25
N ALA A 83 -28.61 -5.21 -12.71
CA ALA A 83 -28.85 -5.19 -11.27
C ALA A 83 -28.38 -6.45 -10.52
N SER A 84 -28.23 -7.58 -11.21
CA SER A 84 -27.76 -8.83 -10.61
C SER A 84 -26.22 -8.93 -10.53
N TRP A 85 -25.50 -8.07 -11.25
CA TRP A 85 -24.05 -8.14 -11.33
C TRP A 85 -23.37 -7.39 -10.19
N GLY A 86 -22.31 -7.99 -9.63
CA GLY A 86 -21.46 -7.37 -8.63
C GLY A 86 -22.10 -7.16 -7.25
N ALA A 87 -23.27 -7.74 -6.99
CA ALA A 87 -23.85 -7.73 -5.65
C ALA A 87 -22.91 -8.40 -4.65
N GLY A 88 -22.76 -7.82 -3.45
CA GLY A 88 -21.84 -8.33 -2.42
C GLY A 88 -20.35 -8.20 -2.77
N GLY A 89 -20.01 -7.51 -3.86
CA GLY A 89 -18.65 -7.42 -4.39
C GLY A 89 -18.26 -8.64 -5.23
N ASP A 90 -19.21 -9.44 -5.68
CA ASP A 90 -18.93 -10.64 -6.48
C ASP A 90 -18.37 -10.29 -7.87
N GLY A 91 -17.51 -11.18 -8.38
CA GLY A 91 -16.94 -11.06 -9.71
C GLY A 91 -17.92 -11.44 -10.80
N VAL A 92 -17.90 -10.70 -11.91
CA VAL A 92 -18.65 -11.04 -13.11
C VAL A 92 -17.77 -11.90 -14.02
N ARG A 93 -18.25 -13.10 -14.35
CA ARG A 93 -17.59 -14.01 -15.30
C ARG A 93 -18.33 -14.02 -16.62
N LEU A 94 -17.66 -13.56 -17.67
CA LEU A 94 -18.20 -13.52 -19.03
C LEU A 94 -17.84 -14.79 -19.80
N SER A 95 -18.66 -15.13 -20.79
CA SER A 95 -18.41 -16.23 -21.73
C SER A 95 -18.87 -15.86 -23.15
N GLY A 96 -18.43 -16.62 -24.16
CA GLY A 96 -18.83 -16.41 -25.55
C GLY A 96 -18.52 -15.00 -26.08
N THR A 97 -19.47 -14.41 -26.79
CA THR A 97 -19.34 -13.12 -27.49
C THR A 97 -19.08 -11.95 -26.53
N GLU A 98 -19.68 -11.96 -25.34
CA GLU A 98 -19.46 -10.90 -24.34
C GLU A 98 -17.99 -10.88 -23.89
N LYS A 99 -17.39 -12.06 -23.72
CA LYS A 99 -15.97 -12.18 -23.38
C LYS A 99 -15.07 -11.63 -24.49
N GLU A 100 -15.37 -11.90 -25.75
CA GLU A 100 -14.62 -11.38 -26.89
C GLU A 100 -14.70 -9.84 -27.01
N ILE A 101 -15.85 -9.25 -26.68
CA ILE A 101 -15.99 -7.80 -26.60
C ILE A 101 -15.15 -7.27 -25.44
N SER A 102 -15.32 -7.83 -24.24
CA SER A 102 -14.57 -7.48 -23.03
C SER A 102 -13.05 -7.51 -23.26
N ASP A 103 -12.51 -8.57 -23.86
CA ASP A 103 -11.06 -8.72 -24.08
C ASP A 103 -10.51 -7.65 -25.05
N ARG A 104 -11.32 -7.17 -26.00
CA ARG A 104 -10.95 -6.03 -26.87
C ARG A 104 -10.98 -4.71 -26.12
N GLU A 105 -11.97 -4.51 -25.26
CA GLU A 105 -12.13 -3.28 -24.48
C GLU A 105 -11.14 -3.16 -23.31
N PHE A 106 -10.64 -4.29 -22.79
CA PHE A 106 -9.64 -4.32 -21.72
C PHE A 106 -8.41 -3.46 -22.04
N LYS A 107 -7.98 -3.48 -23.31
CA LYS A 107 -6.81 -2.70 -23.79
C LYS A 107 -7.01 -1.19 -23.69
N LYS A 108 -8.26 -0.70 -23.61
CA LYS A 108 -8.55 0.74 -23.53
C LYS A 108 -8.12 1.33 -22.19
N ALA A 109 -8.29 0.58 -21.10
CA ALA A 109 -8.15 1.10 -19.74
C ALA A 109 -7.27 0.26 -18.80
N GLY A 110 -6.86 -0.95 -19.22
CA GLY A 110 -6.13 -1.87 -18.35
C GLY A 110 -7.00 -2.58 -17.31
N PHE A 111 -8.32 -2.61 -17.53
CA PHE A 111 -9.30 -3.39 -16.78
C PHE A 111 -10.57 -3.61 -17.62
N ASN A 112 -11.49 -4.44 -17.14
CA ASN A 112 -12.71 -4.83 -17.85
C ASN A 112 -13.76 -3.70 -17.91
N VAL A 113 -13.62 -2.83 -18.93
CA VAL A 113 -14.55 -1.75 -19.24
C VAL A 113 -15.97 -2.26 -19.50
N TYR A 114 -16.09 -3.40 -20.21
CA TYR A 114 -17.39 -3.98 -20.55
C TYR A 114 -18.22 -4.32 -19.31
N VAL A 115 -17.58 -4.92 -18.30
CA VAL A 115 -18.21 -5.22 -17.02
C VAL A 115 -18.44 -3.94 -16.23
N SER A 116 -17.46 -3.03 -16.18
CA SER A 116 -17.62 -1.76 -15.46
C SER A 116 -18.82 -0.98 -15.96
N ASP A 117 -19.04 -0.86 -17.26
CA ASP A 117 -20.16 -0.10 -17.83
C ASP A 117 -21.54 -0.72 -17.55
N ARG A 118 -21.58 -1.95 -17.06
CA ARG A 118 -22.81 -2.70 -16.75
C ARG A 118 -22.99 -2.98 -15.27
N LEU A 119 -22.00 -2.65 -14.44
CA LEU A 119 -22.11 -2.79 -12.99
C LEU A 119 -22.88 -1.63 -12.37
N PRO A 120 -23.85 -1.91 -11.47
CA PRO A 120 -24.54 -0.85 -10.74
C PRO A 120 -23.56 0.11 -10.07
N LEU A 121 -23.78 1.42 -10.23
CA LEU A 121 -22.96 2.46 -9.58
C LEU A 121 -23.06 2.39 -8.05
N ASN A 122 -24.15 1.84 -7.53
CA ASN A 122 -24.46 1.66 -6.12
C ASN A 122 -24.31 0.20 -5.64
N ARG A 123 -23.55 -0.65 -6.35
CA ARG A 123 -23.39 -2.08 -5.98
C ARG A 123 -22.93 -2.25 -4.53
N THR A 124 -23.40 -3.31 -3.89
CA THR A 124 -23.01 -3.67 -2.51
C THR A 124 -21.67 -4.41 -2.51
N ILE A 125 -20.87 -4.26 -1.44
CA ILE A 125 -19.51 -4.86 -1.33
C ILE A 125 -19.40 -5.82 -0.12
N GLY A 126 -20.31 -5.69 0.85
CA GLY A 126 -20.21 -6.37 2.14
C GLY A 126 -19.19 -5.74 3.08
N ASP A 127 -19.17 -6.20 4.34
CA ASP A 127 -18.21 -5.74 5.34
C ASP A 127 -16.94 -6.61 5.30
N LYS A 128 -15.79 -5.98 5.06
CA LYS A 128 -14.48 -6.66 4.97
C LYS A 128 -13.63 -6.49 6.23
N ARG A 129 -14.12 -5.72 7.20
CA ARG A 129 -13.37 -5.36 8.40
C ARG A 129 -13.25 -6.55 9.34
N HIS A 130 -12.19 -6.55 10.14
CA HIS A 130 -12.06 -7.51 11.24
C HIS A 130 -13.14 -7.29 12.30
N ARG A 131 -13.59 -8.35 12.97
CA ARG A 131 -14.65 -8.29 14.00
C ARG A 131 -14.37 -7.29 15.12
N SER A 132 -13.10 -7.03 15.44
CA SER A 132 -12.69 -6.01 16.42
C SER A 132 -13.07 -4.59 16.01
N CYS A 133 -13.27 -4.32 14.72
CA CYS A 133 -13.73 -3.03 14.22
C CYS A 133 -15.20 -2.78 14.56
N HIS A 134 -16.02 -3.82 14.74
CA HIS A 134 -17.47 -3.67 14.98
C HIS A 134 -17.77 -3.10 16.38
N SER A 135 -16.84 -3.25 17.32
CA SER A 135 -16.94 -2.69 18.66
C SER A 135 -16.35 -1.28 18.78
N LEU A 136 -15.77 -0.74 17.70
CA LEU A 136 -15.22 0.62 17.73
C LEU A 136 -16.36 1.63 17.80
N VAL A 137 -16.17 2.63 18.67
CA VAL A 137 -17.01 3.82 18.74
C VAL A 137 -16.12 5.00 18.43
N TYR A 138 -16.41 5.66 17.31
CA TYR A 138 -15.73 6.88 16.91
C TYR A 138 -16.29 8.08 17.68
N LYS A 139 -15.49 9.14 17.81
CA LYS A 139 -15.96 10.39 18.41
C LYS A 139 -17.03 11.04 17.53
N ASP A 140 -18.01 11.71 18.15
CA ASP A 140 -19.07 12.39 17.39
C ASP A 140 -18.57 13.69 16.72
N ASP A 141 -17.46 14.25 17.18
CA ASP A 141 -16.90 15.54 16.76
C ASP A 141 -15.68 15.39 15.81
N LEU A 142 -15.72 14.38 14.94
CA LEU A 142 -14.69 14.16 13.92
C LEU A 142 -14.57 15.36 12.96
N PRO A 143 -13.36 15.64 12.44
CA PRO A 143 -13.13 16.73 11.50
C PRO A 143 -13.84 16.46 10.16
N THR A 144 -14.24 17.52 9.46
CA THR A 144 -14.84 17.38 8.12
C THR A 144 -13.79 17.03 7.06
N ALA A 145 -14.19 16.34 6.00
CA ALA A 145 -13.31 15.85 4.94
C ALA A 145 -13.67 16.40 3.56
N SER A 146 -12.68 16.89 2.84
CA SER A 146 -12.75 17.11 1.39
C SER A 146 -12.08 15.94 0.69
N VAL A 147 -12.86 15.17 -0.08
CA VAL A 147 -12.34 14.05 -0.87
C VAL A 147 -11.87 14.57 -2.22
N VAL A 148 -10.61 14.39 -2.57
CA VAL A 148 -10.00 14.85 -3.83
C VAL A 148 -9.71 13.63 -4.71
N ILE A 149 -10.35 13.58 -5.89
CA ILE A 149 -10.19 12.52 -6.88
C ILE A 149 -9.62 13.13 -8.14
N ILE A 150 -8.48 12.60 -8.60
CA ILE A 150 -7.83 13.06 -9.83
C ILE A 150 -8.02 12.01 -10.91
N PHE A 151 -8.23 12.48 -12.14
CA PHE A 151 -8.39 11.60 -13.28
C PHE A 151 -7.86 12.24 -14.56
N THR A 152 -7.35 11.38 -15.45
CA THR A 152 -7.07 11.68 -16.86
C THR A 152 -7.56 10.48 -17.66
N ASP A 153 -8.46 10.71 -18.62
CA ASP A 153 -8.97 9.66 -19.52
C ASP A 153 -9.51 8.42 -18.79
N GLU A 154 -10.13 8.63 -17.64
CA GLU A 154 -10.73 7.55 -16.87
C GLU A 154 -12.03 7.06 -17.50
N ILE A 155 -12.33 5.77 -17.35
CA ILE A 155 -13.64 5.24 -17.74
C ILE A 155 -14.74 5.87 -16.89
N PHE A 156 -15.73 6.47 -17.56
CA PHE A 156 -16.84 7.19 -16.93
C PHE A 156 -17.53 6.37 -15.83
N SER A 157 -17.84 5.09 -16.10
CA SER A 157 -18.49 4.21 -15.12
C SER A 157 -17.63 3.98 -13.86
N ALA A 158 -16.31 3.88 -13.98
CA ALA A 158 -15.40 3.72 -12.84
C ALA A 158 -15.27 5.01 -12.02
N LEU A 159 -15.12 6.16 -12.69
CA LEU A 159 -15.08 7.48 -12.04
C LEU A 159 -16.36 7.74 -11.24
N ILE A 160 -17.51 7.58 -11.88
CA ILE A 160 -18.80 7.83 -11.24
C ILE A 160 -19.06 6.81 -10.12
N ARG A 161 -18.71 5.52 -10.28
CA ARG A 161 -18.83 4.53 -9.20
C ARG A 161 -17.99 4.91 -7.97
N THR A 162 -16.80 5.47 -8.19
CA THR A 162 -15.97 6.01 -7.10
C THR A 162 -16.72 7.11 -6.34
N VAL A 163 -17.28 8.09 -7.05
CA VAL A 163 -18.08 9.18 -6.45
C VAL A 163 -19.29 8.63 -5.70
N TYR A 164 -20.06 7.72 -6.32
CA TYR A 164 -21.21 7.07 -5.68
C TYR A 164 -20.81 6.35 -4.39
N SER A 165 -19.70 5.60 -4.40
CA SER A 165 -19.24 4.89 -3.21
C SER A 165 -18.97 5.86 -2.05
N VAL A 166 -18.27 6.97 -2.31
CA VAL A 166 -17.96 8.01 -1.33
C VAL A 166 -19.25 8.62 -0.77
N LEU A 167 -20.18 9.01 -1.64
CA LEU A 167 -21.44 9.64 -1.23
C LEU A 167 -22.36 8.71 -0.44
N LEU A 168 -22.39 7.42 -0.79
CA LEU A 168 -23.26 6.43 -0.14
C LEU A 168 -22.74 5.95 1.22
N ARG A 169 -21.41 5.98 1.42
CA ARG A 169 -20.73 5.32 2.55
C ARG A 169 -19.96 6.29 3.46
N SER A 170 -20.12 7.59 3.24
CA SER A 170 -19.59 8.62 4.13
C SER A 170 -20.74 9.29 4.89
N PRO A 171 -20.62 9.51 6.21
CA PRO A 171 -21.63 10.26 6.95
C PRO A 171 -21.79 11.68 6.41
N PRO A 172 -23.02 12.18 6.15
CA PRO A 172 -23.23 13.51 5.55
C PRO A 172 -22.65 14.68 6.33
N HIS A 173 -22.51 14.57 7.65
CA HIS A 173 -21.93 15.61 8.49
C HIS A 173 -20.39 15.64 8.46
N LEU A 174 -19.74 14.56 8.00
CA LEU A 174 -18.29 14.47 7.85
C LEU A 174 -17.84 14.80 6.44
N LEU A 175 -18.61 14.44 5.42
CA LEU A 175 -18.25 14.71 4.03
C LEU A 175 -18.58 16.16 3.65
N LYS A 176 -17.55 17.01 3.57
CA LYS A 176 -17.70 18.42 3.22
C LYS A 176 -17.96 18.62 1.74
N GLU A 177 -17.19 17.93 0.91
CA GLU A 177 -17.22 18.03 -0.56
C GLU A 177 -16.41 16.90 -1.20
N VAL A 178 -16.72 16.62 -2.47
CA VAL A 178 -15.91 15.79 -3.37
C VAL A 178 -15.40 16.69 -4.49
N ILE A 179 -14.09 16.75 -4.67
CA ILE A 179 -13.42 17.56 -5.68
C ILE A 179 -12.84 16.64 -6.74
N LEU A 180 -13.40 16.72 -7.94
CA LEU A 180 -12.93 16.03 -9.12
C LEU A 180 -11.95 16.94 -9.88
N VAL A 181 -10.72 16.48 -10.05
CA VAL A 181 -9.66 17.20 -10.76
C VAL A 181 -9.40 16.49 -12.09
N ASN A 182 -9.90 17.07 -13.18
CA ASN A 182 -9.61 16.61 -14.53
C ASN A 182 -8.22 17.12 -14.95
N ASP A 183 -7.22 16.25 -14.95
CA ASP A 183 -5.85 16.54 -15.40
C ASP A 183 -5.74 16.37 -16.93
N ALA A 184 -6.41 17.29 -17.64
CA ALA A 184 -6.41 17.40 -19.10
C ALA A 184 -6.74 16.10 -19.84
N SER A 185 -7.87 15.47 -19.48
CA SER A 185 -8.45 14.38 -20.28
C SER A 185 -8.69 14.81 -21.73
N THR A 186 -8.70 13.84 -22.62
CA THR A 186 -8.93 13.95 -24.06
C THR A 186 -10.23 13.32 -24.52
N ILE A 187 -10.85 12.46 -23.71
CA ILE A 187 -12.11 11.79 -24.08
C ILE A 187 -13.35 12.68 -23.90
N ASP A 188 -14.21 12.72 -24.91
CA ASP A 188 -15.40 13.60 -25.00
C ASP A 188 -16.37 13.43 -23.82
N GLU A 189 -16.49 12.22 -23.27
CA GLU A 189 -17.33 11.95 -22.10
C GLU A 189 -16.92 12.76 -20.85
N LEU A 190 -15.63 13.13 -20.76
CA LEU A 190 -15.04 13.84 -19.62
C LEU A 190 -14.72 15.31 -19.91
N THR A 191 -14.48 15.67 -21.18
CA THR A 191 -14.13 17.04 -21.60
C THR A 191 -15.33 17.83 -22.11
N GLY A 192 -16.34 17.14 -22.65
CA GLY A 192 -17.57 17.75 -23.12
C GLY A 192 -18.55 18.07 -21.99
N ASN A 193 -19.81 18.28 -22.37
CA ASN A 193 -20.86 18.67 -21.42
C ASN A 193 -21.44 17.49 -20.63
N ARG A 194 -21.04 16.24 -20.90
CA ARG A 194 -21.63 15.07 -20.24
C ARG A 194 -21.31 15.03 -18.76
N LEU A 195 -20.03 14.96 -18.37
CA LEU A 195 -19.63 14.90 -16.96
C LEU A 195 -20.13 16.11 -16.12
N PRO A 196 -19.99 17.38 -16.56
CA PRO A 196 -20.54 18.52 -15.83
C PRO A 196 -22.07 18.42 -15.62
N ARG A 197 -22.83 18.06 -16.67
CA ARG A 197 -24.29 17.90 -16.56
C ARG A 197 -24.67 16.74 -15.67
N PHE A 198 -23.97 15.61 -15.76
CA PHE A 198 -24.19 14.47 -14.88
C PHE A 198 -24.00 14.89 -13.41
N ILE A 199 -22.93 15.62 -13.10
CA ILE A 199 -22.67 16.11 -11.74
C ILE A 199 -23.79 17.05 -11.26
N GLU A 200 -24.20 18.01 -12.09
CA GLU A 200 -25.22 18.99 -11.75
C GLU A 200 -26.61 18.36 -11.52
N ARG A 201 -26.97 17.37 -12.34
CA ARG A 201 -28.28 16.71 -12.29
C ARG A 201 -28.38 15.64 -11.22
N HIS A 202 -27.33 14.84 -11.01
CA HIS A 202 -27.38 13.65 -10.16
C HIS A 202 -26.89 13.87 -8.72
N PHE A 203 -26.23 14.99 -8.41
CA PHE A 203 -25.69 15.26 -7.07
C PHE A 203 -26.19 16.58 -6.47
N CYS A 204 -26.23 16.66 -5.14
CA CYS A 204 -26.60 17.91 -4.48
C CYS A 204 -25.67 19.05 -4.87
N LYS A 205 -26.28 20.21 -5.17
CA LYS A 205 -25.57 21.42 -5.61
C LYS A 205 -24.42 21.78 -4.68
N GLY A 206 -23.23 21.88 -5.25
CA GLY A 206 -22.00 22.30 -4.56
C GLY A 206 -21.29 21.22 -3.76
N LEU A 207 -21.85 20.01 -3.64
CA LEU A 207 -21.19 18.90 -2.96
C LEU A 207 -20.08 18.28 -3.81
N VAL A 208 -20.38 18.00 -5.08
CA VAL A 208 -19.39 17.51 -6.05
C VAL A 208 -18.95 18.69 -6.92
N LYS A 209 -17.65 19.00 -6.90
CA LYS A 209 -17.04 20.10 -7.63
C LYS A 209 -16.10 19.53 -8.68
N LEU A 210 -16.19 20.04 -9.90
CA LEU A 210 -15.31 19.67 -11.00
C LEU A 210 -14.38 20.83 -11.34
N ILE A 211 -13.09 20.56 -11.43
CA ILE A 211 -12.11 21.50 -11.98
C ILE A 211 -11.36 20.87 -13.15
N HIS A 212 -11.10 21.68 -14.17
CA HIS A 212 -10.33 21.29 -15.35
C HIS A 212 -8.98 21.99 -15.36
N LEU A 213 -7.91 21.21 -15.44
CA LEU A 213 -6.58 21.74 -15.72
C LEU A 213 -6.44 21.94 -17.23
N GLN A 214 -5.89 23.09 -17.63
CA GLN A 214 -5.78 23.48 -19.04
C GLN A 214 -4.76 22.65 -19.81
N GLU A 215 -3.76 22.12 -19.12
CA GLU A 215 -2.74 21.24 -19.67
C GLU A 215 -2.46 20.11 -18.70
N ARG A 216 -1.86 19.03 -19.20
CA ARG A 216 -1.55 17.84 -18.40
C ARG A 216 -0.39 18.13 -17.46
N GLN A 217 -0.70 18.25 -16.18
CA GLN A 217 0.23 18.59 -15.10
C GLN A 217 0.78 17.36 -14.35
N GLY A 218 0.14 16.20 -14.49
CA GLY A 218 0.48 14.98 -13.76
C GLY A 218 -0.16 14.91 -12.38
N LEU A 219 -0.11 13.71 -11.78
CA LEU A 219 -0.80 13.36 -10.54
C LEU A 219 -0.48 14.35 -9.41
N ILE A 220 0.81 14.68 -9.24
CA ILE A 220 1.31 15.48 -8.12
C ILE A 220 0.72 16.89 -8.13
N ARG A 221 0.80 17.56 -9.29
CA ARG A 221 0.31 18.94 -9.45
C ARG A 221 -1.21 19.00 -9.48
N ALA A 222 -1.87 17.96 -9.99
CA ALA A 222 -3.31 17.82 -9.92
C ALA A 222 -3.80 17.64 -8.46
N ARG A 223 -3.11 16.86 -7.62
CA ARG A 223 -3.35 16.81 -6.16
C ARG A 223 -3.25 18.18 -5.53
N LEU A 224 -2.20 18.94 -5.85
CA LEU A 224 -2.03 20.29 -5.34
C LEU A 224 -3.15 21.23 -5.79
N ALA A 225 -3.64 21.12 -7.03
CA ALA A 225 -4.76 21.91 -7.52
C ALA A 225 -6.06 21.63 -6.73
N GLY A 226 -6.40 20.36 -6.51
CA GLY A 226 -7.55 19.97 -5.70
C GLY A 226 -7.41 20.40 -4.23
N ALA A 227 -6.22 20.21 -3.64
CA ALA A 227 -5.95 20.60 -2.26
C ALA A 227 -6.07 22.11 -2.00
N ARG A 228 -5.77 22.95 -3.00
CA ARG A 228 -5.87 24.42 -2.88
C ARG A 228 -7.31 24.92 -2.73
N ILE A 229 -8.26 24.26 -3.38
CA ILE A 229 -9.67 24.66 -3.36
C ILE A 229 -10.49 23.96 -2.27
N ALA A 230 -9.91 22.94 -1.63
CA ALA A 230 -10.53 22.19 -0.56
C ALA A 230 -10.73 23.03 0.71
N THR A 231 -11.91 22.87 1.31
CA THR A 231 -12.41 23.65 2.45
C THR A 231 -12.62 22.83 3.72
N GLY A 232 -12.70 21.50 3.62
CA GLY A 232 -12.78 20.58 4.75
C GLY A 232 -11.54 20.63 5.64
N ASP A 233 -11.66 20.15 6.87
CA ASP A 233 -10.55 20.13 7.83
C ASP A 233 -9.46 19.13 7.42
N VAL A 234 -9.87 18.01 6.81
CA VAL A 234 -9.00 16.93 6.32
C VAL A 234 -9.10 16.82 4.81
N LEU A 235 -7.96 16.61 4.15
CA LEU A 235 -7.87 16.19 2.76
C LEU A 235 -7.86 14.67 2.71
N VAL A 236 -8.72 14.07 1.88
CA VAL A 236 -8.71 12.63 1.60
C VAL A 236 -8.47 12.44 0.11
N PHE A 237 -7.32 11.91 -0.27
CA PHE A 237 -7.02 11.61 -1.67
C PHE A 237 -7.49 10.20 -2.00
N LEU A 238 -8.16 10.05 -3.15
CA LEU A 238 -8.56 8.78 -3.73
C LEU A 238 -8.22 8.77 -5.22
N ASP A 239 -7.89 7.59 -5.76
CA ASP A 239 -7.80 7.40 -7.20
C ASP A 239 -9.21 7.28 -7.81
N SER A 240 -9.32 7.49 -9.12
CA SER A 240 -10.60 7.57 -9.83
C SER A 240 -11.30 6.24 -10.11
N HIS A 241 -10.74 5.14 -9.63
CA HIS A 241 -11.23 3.78 -9.82
C HIS A 241 -11.19 3.01 -8.50
N CYS A 242 -11.85 3.61 -7.50
CA CYS A 242 -11.93 3.10 -6.14
C CYS A 242 -13.37 2.81 -5.73
N GLU A 243 -13.55 1.91 -4.76
CA GLU A 243 -14.83 1.71 -4.10
C GLU A 243 -14.64 1.66 -2.59
N THR A 244 -15.18 2.66 -1.91
CA THR A 244 -15.12 2.76 -0.44
C THR A 244 -16.07 1.77 0.23
N THR A 245 -15.79 1.37 1.47
CA THR A 245 -16.66 0.51 2.30
C THR A 245 -17.38 1.31 3.39
N ASP A 246 -18.40 0.75 4.04
CA ASP A 246 -19.03 1.42 5.19
C ASP A 246 -18.00 1.64 6.32
N TYR A 247 -18.09 2.78 7.03
CA TYR A 247 -17.18 3.23 8.10
C TYR A 247 -15.74 3.56 7.69
N TRP A 248 -15.43 3.59 6.39
CA TRP A 248 -14.08 3.90 5.92
C TRP A 248 -13.62 5.30 6.39
N LEU A 249 -14.49 6.31 6.31
CA LEU A 249 -14.13 7.69 6.56
C LEU A 249 -13.88 7.95 8.05
N GLU A 250 -14.73 7.46 8.94
CA GLU A 250 -14.58 7.62 10.39
C GLU A 250 -13.26 7.01 10.88
N ALA A 251 -12.91 5.83 10.36
CA ALA A 251 -11.66 5.16 10.66
C ALA A 251 -10.42 5.93 10.16
N LEU A 252 -10.53 6.70 9.08
CA LEU A 252 -9.46 7.59 8.60
C LEU A 252 -9.35 8.88 9.44
N LEU A 253 -10.48 9.45 9.87
CA LEU A 253 -10.51 10.75 10.55
C LEU A 253 -10.13 10.66 12.03
N GLN A 254 -10.43 9.54 12.69
CA GLN A 254 -10.17 9.37 14.12
C GLN A 254 -8.68 9.56 14.50
N PRO A 255 -7.69 8.93 13.84
CA PRO A 255 -6.28 9.14 14.20
C PRO A 255 -5.79 10.58 13.95
N ILE A 256 -6.37 11.28 12.98
CA ILE A 256 -6.07 12.69 12.68
C ILE A 256 -6.66 13.61 13.76
N LYS A 257 -7.87 13.29 14.25
CA LYS A 257 -8.48 13.97 15.40
C LYS A 257 -7.64 13.82 16.66
N ASP A 258 -7.08 12.63 16.87
CA ASP A 258 -6.24 12.35 18.04
C ASP A 258 -4.86 13.01 17.94
N SER A 259 -4.30 13.12 16.73
CA SER A 259 -3.08 13.87 16.46
C SER A 259 -3.11 14.44 15.04
N ARG A 260 -3.15 15.79 14.95
CA ARG A 260 -3.23 16.52 13.68
C ARG A 260 -2.08 16.21 12.71
N ARG A 261 -0.93 15.80 13.23
CA ARG A 261 0.27 15.46 12.43
C ARG A 261 0.31 13.99 11.97
N THR A 262 -0.81 13.28 12.09
CA THR A 262 -0.97 11.91 11.60
C THR A 262 -1.49 11.92 10.17
N VAL A 263 -0.87 11.12 9.31
CA VAL A 263 -1.33 10.79 7.96
C VAL A 263 -1.81 9.35 7.99
N VAL A 264 -3.01 9.11 7.48
CA VAL A 264 -3.72 7.84 7.63
C VAL A 264 -4.01 7.23 6.28
N CYS A 265 -3.60 5.99 6.05
CA CYS A 265 -3.93 5.21 4.88
C CYS A 265 -5.01 4.16 5.21
N PRO A 266 -5.97 3.90 4.31
CA PRO A 266 -6.84 2.75 4.44
C PRO A 266 -6.06 1.45 4.13
N ILE A 267 -6.64 0.31 4.46
CA ILE A 267 -6.34 -0.94 3.75
C ILE A 267 -6.83 -0.77 2.32
N ILE A 268 -5.93 -0.96 1.37
CA ILE A 268 -6.24 -0.92 -0.06
C ILE A 268 -6.56 -2.35 -0.49
N ASP A 269 -7.85 -2.65 -0.62
CA ASP A 269 -8.30 -3.95 -1.11
C ASP A 269 -8.19 -4.03 -2.64
N VAL A 270 -8.09 -5.24 -3.17
CA VAL A 270 -7.97 -5.46 -4.62
C VAL A 270 -9.37 -5.52 -5.23
N ILE A 271 -9.63 -4.71 -6.25
CA ILE A 271 -10.72 -4.95 -7.19
C ILE A 271 -10.10 -5.60 -8.43
N ASP A 272 -10.44 -6.86 -8.68
CA ASP A 272 -9.87 -7.65 -9.77
C ASP A 272 -10.14 -7.00 -11.13
N ASP A 273 -9.10 -6.76 -11.92
CA ASP A 273 -9.20 -6.04 -13.19
C ASP A 273 -10.01 -6.77 -14.27
N LYS A 274 -10.13 -8.10 -14.16
CA LYS A 274 -10.81 -8.96 -15.15
C LYS A 274 -12.29 -9.13 -14.85
N THR A 275 -12.65 -9.32 -13.59
CA THR A 275 -14.01 -9.67 -13.16
C THR A 275 -14.68 -8.56 -12.36
N LEU A 276 -13.91 -7.55 -11.93
CA LEU A 276 -14.31 -6.50 -10.99
C LEU A 276 -14.81 -7.03 -9.65
N GLN A 277 -14.37 -8.24 -9.26
CA GLN A 277 -14.59 -8.79 -7.94
C GLN A 277 -13.89 -7.91 -6.89
N TYR A 278 -14.61 -7.53 -5.83
CA TYR A 278 -14.00 -6.91 -4.67
C TYR A 278 -13.39 -7.99 -3.78
N MET A 279 -12.06 -8.11 -3.85
CA MET A 279 -11.26 -9.04 -3.06
C MET A 279 -10.74 -8.31 -1.82
N GLY A 280 -11.56 -8.34 -0.76
CA GLY A 280 -11.15 -7.84 0.54
C GLY A 280 -10.00 -8.65 1.10
N THR A 281 -8.97 -7.97 1.59
CA THR A 281 -7.89 -8.62 2.33
C THR A 281 -8.50 -9.37 3.51
N THR A 282 -8.07 -10.60 3.78
CA THR A 282 -8.62 -11.36 4.91
C THR A 282 -8.47 -10.53 6.18
N ALA A 283 -9.52 -10.46 7.00
CA ALA A 283 -9.57 -9.63 8.20
C ALA A 283 -8.35 -9.73 9.14
N ASP A 284 -7.58 -10.83 9.05
CA ASP A 284 -6.42 -11.09 9.89
C ASP A 284 -5.07 -10.70 9.29
N PHE A 285 -5.01 -10.30 8.02
CA PHE A 285 -3.77 -10.00 7.31
C PHE A 285 -3.89 -8.74 6.45
N PHE A 286 -2.94 -7.83 6.60
CA PHE A 286 -2.69 -6.73 5.68
C PHE A 286 -1.20 -6.38 5.72
N GLN A 287 -0.74 -5.65 4.71
CA GLN A 287 0.67 -5.29 4.54
C GLN A 287 0.90 -3.81 4.86
N LEU A 288 2.12 -3.50 5.31
CA LEU A 288 2.62 -2.14 5.48
C LEU A 288 3.39 -1.71 4.24
N GLY A 289 3.63 -0.41 4.11
CA GLY A 289 4.50 0.13 3.07
C GLY A 289 5.97 0.10 3.48
N GLY A 290 6.82 -0.40 2.60
CA GLY A 290 8.27 -0.30 2.66
C GLY A 290 8.86 0.38 1.42
N PHE A 291 10.18 0.30 1.28
CA PHE A 291 10.88 0.68 0.06
C PHE A 291 12.11 -0.22 -0.14
N ASN A 292 12.52 -0.43 -1.38
CA ASN A 292 13.81 -1.04 -1.72
C ASN A 292 14.86 0.04 -2.07
N TRP A 293 16.14 -0.31 -2.12
CA TRP A 293 17.19 0.66 -2.48
C TRP A 293 17.15 1.08 -3.95
N LYS A 294 16.29 0.52 -4.82
CA LYS A 294 16.02 1.10 -6.15
C LYS A 294 15.13 2.35 -6.09
N GLY A 295 14.58 2.69 -4.92
CA GLY A 295 13.65 3.79 -4.75
C GLY A 295 12.22 3.42 -5.13
N GLU A 296 11.88 2.14 -5.09
CA GLU A 296 10.55 1.62 -5.40
C GLU A 296 9.79 1.32 -4.10
N PHE A 297 8.47 1.53 -4.13
CA PHE A 297 7.58 1.10 -3.07
C PHE A 297 7.44 -0.43 -3.08
N ILE A 298 7.44 -1.03 -1.89
CA ILE A 298 7.19 -2.46 -1.70
C ILE A 298 6.18 -2.67 -0.58
N TRP A 299 5.46 -3.79 -0.64
CA TRP A 299 4.62 -4.24 0.46
C TRP A 299 5.42 -5.13 1.41
N ILE A 300 5.31 -4.87 2.72
CA ILE A 300 5.98 -5.66 3.75
C ILE A 300 4.96 -6.22 4.74
N ASN A 301 5.28 -7.38 5.30
CA ASN A 301 4.47 -7.95 6.38
C ASN A 301 4.64 -7.13 7.66
N ILE A 302 3.58 -7.08 8.48
CA ILE A 302 3.70 -6.52 9.83
C ILE A 302 4.66 -7.42 10.62
N PRO A 303 5.76 -6.89 11.19
CA PRO A 303 6.67 -7.69 12.00
C PRO A 303 5.96 -8.33 13.19
N GLU A 304 6.37 -9.54 13.58
CA GLU A 304 5.71 -10.30 14.65
C GLU A 304 5.77 -9.61 16.01
N GLU A 305 6.85 -8.88 16.30
CA GLU A 305 6.98 -8.03 17.47
C GLU A 305 5.95 -6.88 17.46
N TRP A 306 5.66 -6.30 16.30
CA TRP A 306 4.63 -5.25 16.18
C TRP A 306 3.22 -5.85 16.29
N LYS A 307 2.98 -7.03 15.72
CA LYS A 307 1.70 -7.75 15.89
C LYS A 307 1.41 -8.02 17.37
N ARG A 308 2.40 -8.54 18.12
CA ARG A 308 2.26 -8.85 19.56
C ARG A 308 2.09 -7.62 20.43
N ALA A 309 2.66 -6.48 20.05
CA ALA A 309 2.54 -5.23 20.81
C ALA A 309 1.16 -4.56 20.71
N ARG A 310 0.32 -4.96 19.75
CA ARG A 310 -1.01 -4.37 19.53
C ARG A 310 -2.00 -4.86 20.58
N LYS A 311 -2.83 -3.95 21.08
CA LYS A 311 -3.91 -4.28 22.01
C LYS A 311 -5.11 -4.84 21.27
N SER A 312 -5.37 -4.34 20.06
CA SER A 312 -6.44 -4.78 19.19
C SER A 312 -6.00 -4.85 17.73
N LYS A 313 -6.59 -5.76 16.96
CA LYS A 313 -6.44 -5.79 15.49
C LYS A 313 -7.09 -4.59 14.80
N ALA A 314 -7.94 -3.85 15.51
CA ALA A 314 -8.54 -2.61 15.05
C ALA A 314 -7.61 -1.39 15.20
N ASP A 315 -6.56 -1.50 16.02
CA ASP A 315 -5.67 -0.37 16.29
C ASP A 315 -4.89 0.01 15.02
N PRO A 316 -4.78 1.32 14.70
CA PRO A 316 -3.91 1.81 13.64
C PRO A 316 -2.47 1.31 13.79
N VAL A 317 -1.84 0.95 12.67
CA VAL A 317 -0.47 0.41 12.66
C VAL A 317 0.45 1.37 11.94
N ARG A 318 1.57 1.73 12.59
CA ARG A 318 2.60 2.59 11.99
C ARG A 318 3.17 1.91 10.75
N THR A 319 3.30 2.66 9.66
CA THR A 319 3.86 2.16 8.40
C THR A 319 5.05 3.03 7.99
N PRO A 320 6.20 2.44 7.60
CA PRO A 320 7.35 3.21 7.12
C PRO A 320 7.01 4.12 5.93
N THR A 321 6.34 3.55 4.93
CA THR A 321 5.93 4.28 3.72
C THR A 321 4.44 4.08 3.44
N MET A 322 3.93 4.82 2.45
CA MET A 322 2.59 4.64 1.90
C MET A 322 2.66 4.36 0.39
N ALA A 323 1.67 3.64 -0.14
CA ALA A 323 1.48 3.50 -1.58
C ALA A 323 1.24 4.87 -2.25
N GLY A 324 0.57 5.78 -1.53
CA GLY A 324 0.39 7.18 -1.91
C GLY A 324 -0.84 7.48 -2.77
N GLY A 325 -1.51 6.47 -3.33
CA GLY A 325 -2.80 6.63 -4.03
C GLY A 325 -3.90 7.17 -3.10
N LEU A 326 -4.08 6.47 -1.97
CA LEU A 326 -5.18 6.69 -1.04
C LEU A 326 -4.67 7.04 0.36
N PHE A 327 -4.99 8.23 0.86
CA PHE A 327 -4.65 8.64 2.23
C PHE A 327 -5.46 9.87 2.69
N ALA A 328 -5.54 10.06 4.00
CA ALA A 328 -6.10 11.21 4.67
C ALA A 328 -5.03 11.99 5.44
N ILE A 329 -5.10 13.33 5.40
CA ILE A 329 -4.18 14.23 6.10
C ILE A 329 -4.91 15.51 6.52
N ASP A 330 -4.63 16.04 7.71
CA ASP A 330 -5.10 17.38 8.10
C ASP A 330 -4.67 18.42 7.06
N ARG A 331 -5.62 19.22 6.57
CA ARG A 331 -5.38 20.15 5.46
C ARG A 331 -4.33 21.19 5.81
N ARG A 332 -4.31 21.68 7.05
CA ARG A 332 -3.28 22.66 7.48
C ARG A 332 -1.91 22.00 7.55
N TYR A 333 -1.84 20.80 8.12
CA TYR A 333 -0.60 20.03 8.23
C TYR A 333 -0.05 19.65 6.85
N PHE A 334 -0.90 19.37 5.86
CA PHE A 334 -0.47 19.16 4.48
C PHE A 334 0.35 20.34 3.95
N TRP A 335 -0.09 21.57 4.19
CA TRP A 335 0.65 22.77 3.77
C TRP A 335 1.86 23.07 4.66
N GLU A 336 1.72 22.96 5.99
CA GLU A 336 2.79 23.19 6.97
C GLU A 336 3.97 22.21 6.78
N SER A 337 3.68 20.94 6.46
CA SER A 337 4.70 19.94 6.15
C SER A 337 5.34 20.15 4.77
N GLY A 338 4.94 21.19 4.04
CA GLY A 338 5.48 21.58 2.75
C GLY A 338 4.84 20.90 1.54
N SER A 339 3.65 20.29 1.69
CA SER A 339 2.88 19.62 0.64
C SER A 339 3.74 18.72 -0.27
N TYR A 340 3.39 18.55 -1.55
CA TYR A 340 4.27 17.85 -2.49
C TYR A 340 5.40 18.76 -3.01
N ASP A 341 6.51 18.16 -3.45
CA ASP A 341 7.50 18.85 -4.25
C ASP A 341 6.90 19.19 -5.63
N ALA A 342 6.55 20.46 -5.86
CA ALA A 342 5.87 20.92 -7.08
C ALA A 342 6.73 20.79 -8.35
N GLU A 343 8.05 20.62 -8.19
CA GLU A 343 8.99 20.39 -9.29
C GLU A 343 9.08 18.90 -9.69
N MET A 344 8.46 17.99 -8.92
CA MET A 344 8.24 16.63 -9.40
C MET A 344 7.23 16.65 -10.55
N ASP A 345 7.56 15.91 -11.61
CA ASP A 345 6.80 15.87 -12.85
C ASP A 345 6.03 14.55 -12.94
N GLY A 346 4.88 14.54 -13.62
CA GLY A 346 4.10 13.33 -13.86
C GLY A 346 3.75 12.51 -12.61
N TRP A 347 4.35 11.32 -12.50
CA TRP A 347 4.08 10.32 -11.46
C TRP A 347 5.37 9.65 -10.99
N GLY A 348 5.39 9.20 -9.74
CA GLY A 348 6.40 8.30 -9.20
C GLY A 348 7.31 8.99 -8.17
N GLY A 349 7.61 8.26 -7.10
CA GLY A 349 8.50 8.70 -6.02
C GLY A 349 7.88 9.69 -5.01
N GLU A 350 6.74 10.32 -5.32
CA GLU A 350 6.10 11.31 -4.44
C GLU A 350 5.60 10.69 -3.13
N ASN A 351 5.18 9.43 -3.20
CA ASN A 351 4.69 8.67 -2.06
C ASN A 351 5.82 8.38 -1.05
N LEU A 352 7.00 8.00 -1.54
CA LEU A 352 8.19 7.82 -0.71
C LEU A 352 8.72 9.17 -0.18
N GLU A 353 8.69 10.23 -0.99
CA GLU A 353 9.16 11.57 -0.59
C GLU A 353 8.36 12.06 0.61
N MET A 354 7.04 11.98 0.49
CA MET A 354 6.12 12.40 1.51
C MET A 354 6.23 11.51 2.75
N SER A 355 6.41 10.20 2.58
CA SER A 355 6.63 9.27 3.71
C SER A 355 7.87 9.65 4.53
N PHE A 356 9.01 9.85 3.88
CA PHE A 356 10.26 10.22 4.54
C PHE A 356 10.13 11.59 5.22
N ARG A 357 9.57 12.57 4.50
CA ARG A 357 9.35 13.92 5.03
C ARG A 357 8.44 13.92 6.26
N ILE A 358 7.28 13.26 6.21
CA ILE A 358 6.34 13.20 7.34
C ILE A 358 7.05 12.65 8.58
N TRP A 359 7.70 11.49 8.45
CA TRP A 359 8.37 10.84 9.57
C TRP A 359 9.54 11.68 10.11
N MET A 360 10.43 12.12 9.23
CA MET A 360 11.64 12.84 9.61
C MET A 360 11.32 14.22 10.18
N CYS A 361 10.21 14.84 9.80
CA CYS A 361 9.80 16.17 10.26
C CYS A 361 8.75 16.14 11.38
N GLY A 362 8.65 15.02 12.12
CA GLY A 362 7.88 14.93 13.38
C GLY A 362 6.38 14.65 13.22
N GLY A 363 5.96 14.16 12.06
CA GLY A 363 4.64 13.58 11.85
C GLY A 363 4.62 12.06 12.04
N GLN A 364 3.48 11.45 11.71
CA GLN A 364 3.27 10.01 11.79
C GLN A 364 2.52 9.51 10.57
N LEU A 365 2.83 8.29 10.14
CA LEU A 365 2.13 7.60 9.06
C LEU A 365 1.57 6.27 9.58
N VAL A 366 0.27 6.05 9.43
CA VAL A 366 -0.40 4.85 9.94
C VAL A 366 -1.35 4.27 8.90
N ILE A 367 -1.52 2.94 8.92
CA ILE A 367 -2.62 2.26 8.24
C ILE A 367 -3.73 2.05 9.26
N ALA A 368 -4.96 2.43 8.91
CA ALA A 368 -6.16 2.21 9.71
C ALA A 368 -6.86 0.90 9.28
N PRO A 369 -6.74 -0.21 10.03
CA PRO A 369 -7.23 -1.52 9.59
C PRO A 369 -8.74 -1.64 9.49
N CYS A 370 -9.48 -0.68 10.06
CA CYS A 370 -10.94 -0.64 9.97
C CYS A 370 -11.44 0.24 8.81
N SER A 371 -10.54 0.89 8.08
CA SER A 371 -10.86 1.63 6.85
C SER A 371 -10.45 0.79 5.64
N HIS A 372 -11.42 0.34 4.86
CA HIS A 372 -11.16 -0.40 3.63
C HIS A 372 -11.62 0.40 2.41
N VAL A 373 -10.76 0.46 1.40
CA VAL A 373 -11.09 1.03 0.09
C VAL A 373 -10.55 0.10 -0.98
N GLY A 374 -11.44 -0.39 -1.85
CA GLY A 374 -11.06 -1.19 -3.00
C GLY A 374 -10.46 -0.33 -4.08
N HIS A 375 -9.45 -0.84 -4.78
CA HIS A 375 -8.76 -0.17 -5.87
C HIS A 375 -8.59 -1.16 -7.04
N ILE A 376 -8.87 -0.72 -8.27
CA ILE A 376 -8.62 -1.53 -9.47
C ILE A 376 -7.12 -1.49 -9.80
N PHE A 377 -6.40 -2.57 -9.48
CA PHE A 377 -4.99 -2.71 -9.86
C PHE A 377 -4.87 -3.14 -11.31
N ARG A 378 -4.11 -2.39 -12.11
CA ARG A 378 -3.97 -2.60 -13.55
C ARG A 378 -2.58 -3.14 -13.87
N ASP A 379 -2.50 -4.05 -14.83
CA ASP A 379 -1.22 -4.59 -15.32
C ASP A 379 -0.40 -3.55 -16.13
N PHE A 380 -1.03 -2.47 -16.59
CA PHE A 380 -0.36 -1.38 -17.31
C PHE A 380 -1.07 -0.04 -17.14
N HIS A 381 -0.34 1.06 -17.35
CA HIS A 381 -0.91 2.40 -17.41
C HIS A 381 -1.52 2.67 -18.81
N PRO A 382 -2.82 2.99 -18.93
CA PRO A 382 -3.45 3.21 -20.23
C PRO A 382 -3.13 4.59 -20.84
N TYR A 383 -2.52 5.50 -20.07
CA TYR A 383 -2.15 6.84 -20.50
C TYR A 383 -0.64 6.94 -20.78
N LYS A 384 -0.28 7.72 -21.79
CA LYS A 384 1.14 8.04 -22.08
C LYS A 384 1.61 9.16 -21.17
N PHE A 385 2.85 9.17 -20.70
CA PHE A 385 3.40 10.35 -20.04
C PHE A 385 3.81 11.40 -21.09
N PRO A 386 3.58 12.70 -20.86
CA PRO A 386 4.00 13.74 -21.79
C PRO A 386 5.53 13.68 -22.00
N ASN A 387 5.97 13.94 -23.22
CA ASN A 387 7.39 14.12 -23.57
C ASN A 387 8.33 12.90 -23.36
N ASN A 388 7.81 11.68 -23.10
CA ASN A 388 8.61 10.47 -22.87
C ASN A 388 9.72 10.62 -21.80
N LYS A 389 9.56 11.56 -20.86
CA LYS A 389 10.50 11.72 -19.74
C LYS A 389 10.31 10.56 -18.76
N ASP A 390 11.42 10.00 -18.28
CA ASP A 390 11.41 9.09 -17.13
C ASP A 390 11.18 9.91 -15.85
N THR A 391 9.91 10.26 -15.64
CA THR A 391 9.47 11.08 -14.50
C THR A 391 9.75 10.38 -13.17
N HIS A 392 9.55 9.06 -13.11
CA HIS A 392 9.88 8.25 -11.94
C HIS A 392 11.37 8.34 -11.57
N ALA A 393 12.29 8.21 -12.54
CA ALA A 393 13.72 8.40 -12.33
C ALA A 393 14.08 9.80 -11.79
N ILE A 394 13.57 10.85 -12.42
CA ILE A 394 13.85 12.22 -12.02
C ILE A 394 13.34 12.47 -10.60
N ASN A 395 12.11 12.10 -10.31
CA ASN A 395 11.48 12.34 -9.01
C ASN A 395 12.16 11.55 -7.88
N THR A 396 12.50 10.27 -8.11
CA THR A 396 13.21 9.46 -7.12
C THR A 396 14.63 9.97 -6.86
N ALA A 397 15.33 10.50 -7.87
CA ALA A 397 16.61 11.19 -7.68
C ALA A 397 16.46 12.47 -6.84
N ARG A 398 15.44 13.30 -7.10
CA ARG A 398 15.13 14.50 -6.27
C ARG A 398 14.89 14.12 -4.82
N LEU A 399 14.11 13.08 -4.58
CA LEU A 399 13.86 12.53 -3.25
C LEU A 399 15.16 12.08 -2.58
N ALA A 400 15.99 11.31 -3.27
CA ALA A 400 17.25 10.79 -2.72
C ALA A 400 18.21 11.92 -2.33
N GLU A 401 18.28 12.96 -3.16
CA GLU A 401 19.12 14.15 -2.94
C GLU A 401 18.70 15.03 -1.75
N VAL A 402 17.44 14.93 -1.32
CA VAL A 402 16.90 15.72 -0.21
C VAL A 402 16.80 14.92 1.07
N TRP A 403 16.39 13.66 1.01
CA TRP A 403 15.91 12.91 2.18
C TRP A 403 16.79 11.72 2.59
N MET A 404 17.61 11.16 1.69
CA MET A 404 18.35 9.91 1.98
C MET A 404 19.78 10.12 2.54
N ASP A 405 20.23 11.36 2.73
CA ASP A 405 21.56 11.69 3.27
C ASP A 405 22.68 10.90 2.57
N HIS A 406 23.58 10.25 3.32
CA HIS A 406 24.64 9.42 2.74
C HIS A 406 24.09 8.08 2.17
N TYR A 407 22.94 7.59 2.64
CA TYR A 407 22.32 6.34 2.17
C TYR A 407 21.84 6.42 0.72
N LYS A 408 21.78 7.63 0.12
CA LYS A 408 21.56 7.79 -1.33
C LYS A 408 22.61 7.08 -2.19
N LEU A 409 23.77 6.73 -1.62
CA LEU A 409 24.76 5.89 -2.31
C LEU A 409 24.17 4.54 -2.72
N TYR A 410 23.34 3.91 -1.87
CA TYR A 410 22.68 2.65 -2.19
C TYR A 410 21.66 2.81 -3.30
N PHE A 411 20.97 3.95 -3.33
CA PHE A 411 20.09 4.32 -4.43
C PHE A 411 20.83 4.40 -5.75
N TYR A 412 21.92 5.16 -5.79
CA TYR A 412 22.71 5.32 -7.01
C TYR A 412 23.56 4.09 -7.39
N GLN A 413 23.82 3.16 -6.47
CA GLN A 413 24.39 1.85 -6.81
C GLN A 413 23.37 0.96 -7.51
N ASN A 414 22.11 1.01 -7.08
CA ASN A 414 21.01 0.28 -7.70
C ASN A 414 20.51 0.93 -9.00
N ARG A 415 20.73 2.24 -9.15
CA ARG A 415 20.37 3.04 -10.31
C ARG A 415 21.51 3.94 -10.77
N PRO A 416 22.64 3.37 -11.25
CA PRO A 416 23.82 4.12 -11.64
C PRO A 416 23.56 5.10 -12.78
N GLU A 417 22.58 4.81 -13.64
CA GLU A 417 22.13 5.69 -14.72
C GLU A 417 21.65 7.06 -14.20
N LEU A 418 21.23 7.13 -12.93
CA LEU A 418 20.71 8.35 -12.31
C LEU A 418 21.77 9.24 -11.67
N LYS A 419 23.01 8.78 -11.49
CA LYS A 419 24.07 9.61 -10.88
C LYS A 419 24.32 10.91 -11.66
N LYS A 420 24.14 10.86 -12.98
CA LYS A 420 24.40 11.97 -13.91
C LYS A 420 23.13 12.62 -14.43
N ILE A 421 21.95 12.22 -13.94
CA ILE A 421 20.69 12.78 -14.42
C ILE A 421 20.52 14.21 -13.90
N ASN A 422 20.03 15.10 -14.77
CA ASN A 422 19.59 16.41 -14.34
C ASN A 422 18.21 16.28 -13.67
N HIS A 423 18.22 16.26 -12.33
CA HIS A 423 17.02 16.17 -11.50
C HIS A 423 16.44 17.55 -11.13
N GLY A 424 17.00 18.64 -11.67
CA GLY A 424 16.57 20.01 -11.38
C GLY A 424 16.98 20.52 -9.99
N ASP A 425 16.57 21.75 -9.66
CA ASP A 425 16.92 22.37 -8.37
C ASP A 425 16.08 21.80 -7.20
N VAL A 426 16.76 21.41 -6.13
CA VAL A 426 16.17 20.91 -4.88
C VAL A 426 16.38 21.86 -3.69
N SER A 427 16.88 23.08 -3.92
CA SER A 427 17.20 24.08 -2.90
C SER A 427 16.02 24.37 -1.96
N LYS A 428 14.81 24.57 -2.51
CA LYS A 428 13.57 24.81 -1.75
C LYS A 428 13.24 23.65 -0.80
N ARG A 429 13.40 22.40 -1.27
CA ARG A 429 13.12 21.20 -0.46
C ARG A 429 14.16 21.04 0.66
N ARG A 430 15.44 21.31 0.37
CA ARG A 430 16.50 21.35 1.39
C ARG A 430 16.29 22.47 2.42
N ALA A 431 15.81 23.63 1.99
CA ALA A 431 15.47 24.73 2.90
C ALA A 431 14.32 24.36 3.83
N LEU A 432 13.23 23.80 3.29
CA LEU A 432 12.11 23.27 4.07
C LEU A 432 12.58 22.24 5.11
N ARG A 433 13.43 21.29 4.71
CA ARG A 433 13.97 20.27 5.62
C ARG A 433 14.72 20.89 6.82
N ARG A 434 15.47 21.97 6.58
CA ARG A 434 16.17 22.73 7.64
C ARG A 434 15.20 23.52 8.52
N GLU A 435 14.23 24.20 7.92
CA GLU A 435 13.23 25.02 8.62
C GLU A 435 12.38 24.19 9.58
N LEU A 436 11.94 23.02 9.13
CA LEU A 436 11.16 22.07 9.94
C LEU A 436 12.02 21.27 10.92
N GLN A 437 13.34 21.49 10.96
CA GLN A 437 14.30 20.80 11.83
C GLN A 437 14.18 19.27 11.73
N CYS A 438 14.02 18.76 10.51
CA CYS A 438 13.80 17.34 10.30
C CYS A 438 15.04 16.52 10.71
N LYS A 439 14.77 15.31 11.20
CA LYS A 439 15.79 14.31 11.52
C LYS A 439 16.53 13.82 10.26
N ASP A 440 17.63 13.12 10.48
CA ASP A 440 18.39 12.48 9.40
C ASP A 440 17.79 11.11 9.01
N PHE A 441 18.23 10.58 7.87
CA PHE A 441 17.75 9.32 7.35
C PHE A 441 18.20 8.14 8.21
N LYS A 442 19.33 8.28 8.91
CA LYS A 442 19.77 7.31 9.92
C LYS A 442 18.73 7.18 11.04
N TRP A 443 18.25 8.30 11.58
CA TRP A 443 17.18 8.31 12.56
C TRP A 443 15.91 7.64 12.01
N TYR A 444 15.55 7.91 10.75
CA TYR A 444 14.40 7.26 10.11
C TYR A 444 14.56 5.74 10.08
N LEU A 445 15.69 5.23 9.62
CA LEU A 445 15.98 3.79 9.61
C LEU A 445 15.94 3.21 11.03
N SER A 446 16.54 3.87 12.02
CA SER A 446 16.56 3.33 13.39
C SER A 446 15.23 3.40 14.15
N ASN A 447 14.36 4.38 13.85
CA ASN A 447 13.16 4.66 14.66
C ASN A 447 11.83 4.37 13.97
N VAL A 448 11.84 4.32 12.64
CA VAL A 448 10.63 4.12 11.83
C VAL A 448 10.70 2.80 11.10
N TYR A 449 11.85 2.45 10.51
CA TYR A 449 12.01 1.22 9.74
C TYR A 449 13.25 0.39 10.17
N PRO A 450 13.34 -0.03 11.45
CA PRO A 450 14.53 -0.71 11.97
C PRO A 450 14.82 -2.06 11.31
N ASN A 451 13.81 -2.68 10.71
CA ASN A 451 13.95 -3.97 10.03
C ASN A 451 14.36 -3.81 8.55
N LYS A 452 14.54 -2.58 8.03
CA LYS A 452 15.05 -2.37 6.67
C LYS A 452 16.51 -2.82 6.61
N PHE A 453 16.79 -3.75 5.72
CA PHE A 453 18.15 -4.18 5.47
C PHE A 453 19.00 -3.05 4.87
N VAL A 454 20.11 -2.73 5.54
CA VAL A 454 21.17 -1.83 5.09
C VAL A 454 22.42 -2.65 4.80
N PRO A 455 23.00 -2.60 3.59
CA PRO A 455 24.05 -3.54 3.18
C PRO A 455 25.29 -3.64 4.08
N ASN A 456 25.65 -2.58 4.80
CA ASN A 456 26.85 -2.54 5.65
C ASN A 456 26.57 -2.51 7.17
N GLU A 457 25.30 -2.59 7.61
CA GLU A 457 24.96 -2.54 9.04
C GLU A 457 24.58 -3.94 9.56
N ASN A 458 25.10 -4.33 10.74
CA ASN A 458 24.85 -5.64 11.37
C ASN A 458 25.25 -6.87 10.50
N VAL A 459 26.35 -6.72 9.74
CA VAL A 459 26.91 -7.75 8.85
C VAL A 459 28.37 -8.03 9.24
N PHE A 460 28.86 -9.23 8.93
CA PHE A 460 30.28 -9.62 9.07
C PHE A 460 31.12 -9.18 7.86
N ALA A 461 30.50 -9.12 6.68
CA ALA A 461 31.15 -8.74 5.44
C ALA A 461 30.14 -8.19 4.43
N TYR A 462 30.57 -7.34 3.49
CA TYR A 462 29.72 -6.81 2.43
C TYR A 462 30.51 -6.38 1.19
N GLY A 463 29.80 -6.06 0.11
CA GLY A 463 30.39 -5.64 -1.15
C GLY A 463 30.38 -6.77 -2.19
N TYR A 464 31.33 -6.72 -3.11
CA TYR A 464 31.50 -7.79 -4.09
C TYR A 464 32.00 -9.08 -3.47
N VAL A 465 31.44 -10.21 -3.91
CA VAL A 465 31.86 -11.55 -3.48
C VAL A 465 32.61 -12.21 -4.63
N ARG A 466 33.94 -12.13 -4.57
CA ARG A 466 34.85 -12.47 -5.67
C ARG A 466 35.58 -13.78 -5.43
N ASN A 467 35.67 -14.59 -6.49
CA ASN A 467 36.70 -15.62 -6.62
C ASN A 467 37.99 -14.99 -7.19
N PRO A 468 39.11 -14.96 -6.44
CA PRO A 468 40.25 -14.13 -6.81
C PRO A 468 41.05 -14.70 -7.98
N TRP A 469 41.02 -16.02 -8.21
CA TRP A 469 41.72 -16.68 -9.32
C TRP A 469 41.03 -16.51 -10.68
N SER A 470 39.70 -16.63 -10.72
CA SER A 470 38.93 -16.49 -11.97
C SER A 470 38.47 -15.05 -12.24
N ASN A 471 38.55 -14.16 -11.25
CA ASN A 471 38.00 -12.80 -11.29
C ASN A 471 36.48 -12.79 -11.60
N ILE A 472 35.77 -13.79 -11.09
CA ILE A 472 34.31 -13.93 -11.19
C ILE A 472 33.69 -13.56 -9.85
N CYS A 473 32.56 -12.85 -9.90
CA CYS A 473 31.80 -12.43 -8.74
C CYS A 473 30.42 -13.11 -8.70
N LEU A 474 29.86 -13.25 -7.50
CA LEU A 474 28.43 -13.51 -7.35
C LEU A 474 27.64 -12.38 -8.00
N ASP A 475 26.57 -12.72 -8.70
CA ASP A 475 25.75 -11.76 -9.43
C ASP A 475 24.27 -12.18 -9.39
N SER A 476 23.37 -11.26 -9.04
CA SER A 476 21.92 -11.51 -9.07
C SER A 476 21.32 -11.51 -10.48
N MET A 477 22.13 -11.25 -11.51
CA MET A 477 21.78 -11.20 -12.93
C MET A 477 20.67 -10.19 -13.25
N GLY A 478 20.48 -9.18 -12.39
CA GLY A 478 19.36 -8.23 -12.48
C GLY A 478 17.97 -8.86 -12.32
N ARG A 479 17.89 -10.11 -11.85
CA ARG A 479 16.62 -10.84 -11.65
C ARG A 479 15.80 -10.23 -10.50
N SER A 480 14.49 -10.45 -10.53
CA SER A 480 13.58 -9.90 -9.51
C SER A 480 13.83 -10.53 -8.13
N TYR A 481 13.61 -9.74 -7.08
CA TYR A 481 13.64 -10.19 -5.69
C TYR A 481 12.34 -10.87 -5.25
N ASP A 482 11.25 -10.67 -6.01
CA ASP A 482 9.92 -11.17 -5.66
C ASP A 482 9.76 -12.67 -5.91
N ASN A 483 10.62 -13.23 -6.77
CA ASN A 483 10.62 -14.63 -7.16
C ASN A 483 11.88 -15.33 -6.64
N THR A 484 11.78 -16.66 -6.49
CA THR A 484 12.96 -17.48 -6.28
C THR A 484 13.70 -17.65 -7.59
N GLU A 485 14.84 -16.98 -7.72
CA GLU A 485 15.59 -16.87 -8.97
C GLU A 485 16.99 -17.47 -8.81
N PRO A 486 17.60 -18.11 -9.82
CA PRO A 486 18.93 -18.69 -9.64
C PRO A 486 19.98 -17.59 -9.33
N LEU A 487 20.91 -17.87 -8.42
CA LEU A 487 22.07 -17.00 -8.18
C LEU A 487 23.05 -17.20 -9.34
N GLY A 488 23.56 -16.12 -9.93
CA GLY A 488 24.47 -16.16 -11.07
C GLY A 488 25.93 -15.92 -10.70
N LEU A 489 26.76 -16.02 -11.74
CA LEU A 489 28.18 -15.71 -11.72
C LEU A 489 28.48 -14.81 -12.91
N TYR A 490 29.15 -13.69 -12.68
CA TYR A 490 29.53 -12.76 -13.74
C TYR A 490 30.95 -12.24 -13.52
N PRO A 491 31.70 -11.85 -14.56
CA PRO A 491 32.97 -11.15 -14.37
C PRO A 491 32.83 -9.99 -13.37
N CYS A 492 33.75 -9.92 -12.42
CA CYS A 492 33.73 -8.86 -11.43
C CYS A 492 33.85 -7.50 -12.10
N GLN A 493 32.91 -6.60 -11.82
CA GLN A 493 32.92 -5.27 -12.42
C GLN A 493 33.96 -4.39 -11.73
N THR A 494 34.87 -3.82 -12.51
CA THR A 494 36.00 -3.01 -12.03
C THR A 494 35.79 -1.50 -12.23
N SER A 495 34.71 -1.09 -12.89
CA SER A 495 34.38 0.31 -13.11
C SER A 495 33.87 0.98 -11.84
N GLY A 496 34.25 2.25 -11.61
CA GLY A 496 33.84 3.06 -10.44
C GLY A 496 32.33 3.31 -10.27
N ASP A 497 31.50 2.73 -11.15
CA ASP A 497 30.08 2.56 -10.93
C ASP A 497 29.85 1.18 -10.33
N GLU A 498 29.76 1.13 -9.00
CA GLU A 498 29.54 -0.11 -8.28
C GLU A 498 28.20 -0.74 -8.68
N SER A 499 28.23 -1.96 -9.25
CA SER A 499 27.02 -2.64 -9.69
C SER A 499 26.28 -3.23 -8.51
N ALA A 500 25.06 -2.76 -8.28
CA ALA A 500 24.20 -3.35 -7.26
C ALA A 500 23.97 -4.85 -7.46
N ASN A 501 24.00 -5.38 -8.68
CA ASN A 501 23.77 -6.81 -8.92
C ASN A 501 24.81 -7.70 -8.24
N GLN A 502 26.03 -7.19 -8.03
CA GLN A 502 27.13 -7.91 -7.39
C GLN A 502 27.28 -7.56 -5.90
N LEU A 503 26.41 -6.69 -5.37
CA LEU A 503 26.43 -6.28 -3.96
C LEU A 503 25.69 -7.31 -3.09
N PHE A 504 26.45 -8.02 -2.27
CA PHE A 504 25.92 -8.95 -1.26
C PHE A 504 26.48 -8.61 0.12
N SER A 505 25.79 -9.07 1.16
CA SER A 505 26.28 -9.00 2.53
C SER A 505 26.20 -10.35 3.21
N TYR A 506 27.20 -10.62 4.04
CA TYR A 506 27.21 -11.75 4.95
C TYR A 506 26.68 -11.31 6.31
N THR A 507 25.43 -11.68 6.62
CA THR A 507 24.70 -11.16 7.78
C THR A 507 25.13 -11.81 9.10
N SER A 508 24.78 -11.19 10.23
CA SER A 508 24.94 -11.78 11.56
C SER A 508 24.20 -13.12 11.74
N LYS A 509 23.12 -13.34 10.98
CA LYS A 509 22.40 -14.63 10.86
C LYS A 509 23.10 -15.63 9.93
N ARG A 510 24.34 -15.37 9.50
CA ARG A 510 25.13 -16.23 8.60
C ARG A 510 24.48 -16.46 7.22
N GLN A 511 23.72 -15.49 6.73
CA GLN A 511 23.09 -15.54 5.40
C GLN A 511 23.91 -14.73 4.39
N ILE A 512 23.96 -15.18 3.13
CA ILE A 512 24.45 -14.37 2.00
C ILE A 512 23.23 -13.64 1.43
N ARG A 513 23.08 -12.37 1.78
CA ARG A 513 21.86 -11.58 1.58
C ARG A 513 22.04 -10.46 0.55
N LYS A 514 20.99 -10.19 -0.22
CA LYS A 514 20.83 -9.02 -1.08
C LYS A 514 19.38 -8.55 -1.00
N GLU A 515 19.16 -7.33 -0.51
CA GLU A 515 17.81 -6.82 -0.17
C GLU A 515 17.07 -7.82 0.72
N ASP A 516 15.91 -8.32 0.32
CA ASP A 516 15.12 -9.29 1.09
C ASP A 516 15.26 -10.73 0.56
N SER A 517 16.24 -10.95 -0.33
CA SER A 517 16.58 -12.26 -0.86
C SER A 517 17.91 -12.79 -0.30
N CYS A 518 17.95 -14.07 0.03
CA CYS A 518 19.10 -14.77 0.57
C CYS A 518 19.47 -15.96 -0.31
N ALA A 519 20.76 -16.25 -0.41
CA ALA A 519 21.24 -17.43 -1.12
C ALA A 519 20.79 -18.71 -0.39
N GLN A 520 20.07 -19.56 -1.10
CA GLN A 520 19.47 -20.79 -0.60
C GLN A 520 19.89 -21.99 -1.45
N LEU A 521 20.20 -23.11 -0.80
CA LEU A 521 20.31 -24.39 -1.46
C LEU A 521 18.95 -24.91 -1.90
N GLU A 522 18.82 -25.23 -3.18
CA GLU A 522 17.64 -25.89 -3.74
C GLU A 522 18.05 -27.17 -4.48
N VAL A 523 17.30 -28.25 -4.26
CA VAL A 523 17.51 -29.52 -4.95
C VAL A 523 17.20 -29.36 -6.44
N ASP A 524 18.17 -29.69 -7.30
CA ASP A 524 18.01 -29.69 -8.74
C ASP A 524 17.22 -30.93 -9.19
N LYS A 525 15.89 -30.80 -9.20
CA LYS A 525 14.95 -31.86 -9.62
C LYS A 525 15.13 -32.32 -11.07
N SER A 526 15.85 -31.55 -11.91
CA SER A 526 16.08 -31.91 -13.32
C SER A 526 17.15 -32.99 -13.48
N LYS A 527 18.01 -33.21 -12.47
CA LYS A 527 19.09 -34.18 -12.50
C LYS A 527 18.73 -35.42 -11.69
N SER A 528 18.01 -36.34 -12.32
CA SER A 528 17.60 -37.64 -11.77
C SER A 528 18.73 -38.69 -11.84
N ASN A 529 19.89 -38.41 -11.24
CA ASN A 529 20.90 -39.45 -10.98
C ASN A 529 20.98 -39.73 -9.47
N SER A 530 21.56 -40.87 -9.09
CA SER A 530 21.68 -41.39 -7.71
C SER A 530 22.35 -40.45 -6.69
N GLN A 531 22.76 -39.25 -7.09
CA GLN A 531 23.40 -38.24 -6.27
C GLN A 531 22.63 -36.93 -6.34
N THR A 532 22.12 -36.47 -5.20
CA THR A 532 21.40 -35.19 -5.08
C THR A 532 22.31 -34.04 -5.45
N VAL A 533 21.94 -33.28 -6.49
CA VAL A 533 22.65 -32.07 -6.92
C VAL A 533 21.91 -30.85 -6.39
N TYR A 534 22.65 -29.89 -5.84
CA TYR A 534 22.09 -28.63 -5.35
C TYR A 534 22.50 -27.48 -6.26
N LYS A 535 21.51 -26.67 -6.63
CA LYS A 535 21.73 -25.33 -7.19
C LYS A 535 21.56 -24.29 -6.09
N VAL A 536 22.07 -23.10 -6.34
CA VAL A 536 21.92 -21.97 -5.42
C VAL A 536 20.99 -20.95 -6.04
N VAL A 537 19.93 -20.63 -5.32
CA VAL A 537 18.91 -19.66 -5.71
C VAL A 537 18.91 -18.49 -4.73
N MET A 538 18.42 -17.33 -5.17
CA MET A 538 18.05 -16.21 -4.31
C MET A 538 16.57 -16.37 -3.98
N ALA A 539 16.27 -16.75 -2.75
CA ALA A 539 14.91 -16.92 -2.23
C ALA A 539 14.64 -15.90 -1.11
N ALA A 540 13.38 -15.76 -0.68
CA ALA A 540 13.05 -14.90 0.47
C ALA A 540 13.90 -15.27 1.69
N CYS A 541 14.48 -14.28 2.37
CA CYS A 541 15.30 -14.51 3.55
C CYS A 541 14.47 -15.12 4.69
N SER A 542 14.94 -16.22 5.26
CA SER A 542 14.32 -16.86 6.42
C SER A 542 14.58 -16.03 7.68
N GLU A 543 13.52 -15.72 8.43
CA GLU A 543 13.64 -15.02 9.72
C GLU A 543 14.12 -15.95 10.82
N GLU A 544 13.70 -17.21 10.77
CA GLU A 544 14.13 -18.31 11.62
C GLU A 544 15.33 -19.05 11.00
N PRO A 545 16.12 -19.78 11.79
CA PRO A 545 17.19 -20.65 11.30
C PRO A 545 16.70 -21.56 10.17
N ASP A 546 17.34 -21.45 9.00
CA ASP A 546 17.02 -22.24 7.82
C ASP A 546 18.29 -22.94 7.34
N THR A 547 18.24 -24.26 7.43
CA THR A 547 19.37 -25.13 7.07
C THR A 547 19.90 -24.91 5.66
N ASN A 548 19.05 -24.43 4.74
CA ASN A 548 19.43 -24.18 3.35
C ASN A 548 20.01 -22.77 3.11
N GLN A 549 19.84 -21.84 4.06
CA GLN A 549 20.28 -20.44 3.94
C GLN A 549 21.41 -20.07 4.92
N GLU A 550 21.86 -20.99 5.77
CA GLU A 550 22.98 -20.76 6.69
C GLU A 550 24.33 -21.16 6.10
N TRP A 551 25.23 -20.17 6.01
CA TRP A 551 26.55 -20.27 5.40
C TRP A 551 27.64 -19.92 6.41
N GLU A 552 28.72 -20.67 6.40
CA GLU A 552 29.95 -20.35 7.12
C GLU A 552 30.99 -19.80 6.16
N HIS A 553 31.67 -18.75 6.60
CA HIS A 553 32.75 -18.12 5.87
C HIS A 553 33.82 -17.56 6.81
N SER A 554 35.07 -17.86 6.48
CA SER A 554 36.26 -17.13 6.96
C SER A 554 36.98 -16.54 5.75
N GLY A 555 37.53 -15.34 5.84
CA GLY A 555 37.96 -14.57 4.68
C GLY A 555 39.04 -15.30 3.90
N GLY A 556 38.84 -15.47 2.58
CA GLY A 556 39.75 -16.28 1.77
C GLY A 556 39.60 -17.78 1.94
N SER A 557 38.47 -18.23 2.47
CA SER A 557 38.10 -19.64 2.54
C SER A 557 36.82 -19.92 1.75
N TRP A 558 36.22 -21.08 2.02
CA TRP A 558 34.95 -21.50 1.45
C TRP A 558 33.78 -20.61 1.87
N LEU A 559 32.76 -20.55 1.01
CA LEU A 559 31.39 -20.25 1.43
C LEU A 559 30.67 -21.59 1.55
N ARG A 560 30.59 -22.11 2.78
CA ARG A 560 30.12 -23.47 3.08
C ARG A 560 28.74 -23.43 3.71
N ASN A 561 27.75 -24.10 3.13
CA ASN A 561 26.49 -24.31 3.84
C ASN A 561 26.73 -25.23 5.04
N ILE A 562 26.28 -24.79 6.23
CA ILE A 562 26.62 -25.41 7.52
C ILE A 562 26.03 -26.82 7.64
N HIS A 563 24.81 -27.03 7.16
CA HIS A 563 24.05 -28.26 7.38
C HIS A 563 24.34 -29.33 6.32
N HIS A 564 24.52 -28.92 5.07
CA HIS A 564 24.76 -29.84 3.96
C HIS A 564 26.26 -30.09 3.71
N GLY A 565 27.15 -29.28 4.29
CA GLY A 565 28.59 -29.41 4.08
C GLY A 565 29.04 -29.16 2.64
N LEU A 566 28.24 -28.41 1.87
CA LEU A 566 28.49 -28.07 0.47
C LEU A 566 29.06 -26.66 0.36
N CYS A 567 30.01 -26.47 -0.54
CA CYS A 567 30.71 -25.23 -0.81
C CYS A 567 30.34 -24.65 -2.17
N LEU A 568 30.23 -23.32 -2.26
CA LEU A 568 30.05 -22.61 -3.53
C LEU A 568 31.28 -22.79 -4.41
N GLU A 569 31.08 -23.13 -5.69
CA GLU A 569 32.15 -23.35 -6.65
C GLU A 569 32.00 -22.45 -7.88
N ALA A 570 33.04 -21.66 -8.17
CA ALA A 570 33.13 -20.86 -9.38
C ALA A 570 33.37 -21.77 -10.59
N LYS A 571 32.35 -21.97 -11.43
CA LYS A 571 32.47 -22.73 -12.69
C LYS A 571 32.09 -21.86 -13.89
N GLN A 572 33.06 -21.63 -14.77
CA GLN A 572 32.94 -20.70 -15.90
C GLN A 572 32.17 -21.28 -17.11
N THR A 573 31.72 -22.54 -17.07
CA THR A 573 31.20 -23.24 -18.25
C THR A 573 29.73 -22.95 -18.58
N GLN A 574 28.94 -22.34 -17.68
CA GLN A 574 27.56 -21.93 -17.94
C GLN A 574 27.27 -20.64 -17.17
N GLN A 575 26.84 -19.59 -17.87
CA GLN A 575 26.50 -18.28 -17.30
C GLN A 575 25.23 -18.29 -16.42
N ASP A 576 24.60 -19.44 -16.17
CA ASP A 576 23.18 -19.43 -15.80
C ASP A 576 22.86 -19.73 -14.33
N SER A 577 23.73 -20.43 -13.58
CA SER A 577 23.44 -20.75 -12.17
C SER A 577 24.66 -21.16 -11.34
N MET A 578 24.78 -20.60 -10.14
CA MET A 578 25.68 -20.99 -9.09
C MET A 578 25.35 -22.40 -8.59
N VAL A 579 26.38 -23.19 -8.31
CA VAL A 579 26.26 -24.56 -7.82
C VAL A 579 26.98 -24.72 -6.48
N ALA A 580 26.47 -25.63 -5.66
CA ALA A 580 27.11 -26.06 -4.44
C ALA A 580 27.59 -27.51 -4.59
N LYS A 581 28.84 -27.77 -4.21
CA LYS A 581 29.50 -29.08 -4.34
C LYS A 581 30.21 -29.49 -3.05
N PRO A 582 30.61 -30.76 -2.89
CA PRO A 582 31.46 -31.16 -1.78
C PRO A 582 32.68 -30.23 -1.65
N CYS A 583 32.94 -29.78 -0.43
CA CYS A 583 34.02 -28.86 -0.13
C CYS A 583 35.39 -29.52 -0.40
N VAL A 584 36.18 -28.92 -1.28
CA VAL A 584 37.53 -29.35 -1.63
C VAL A 584 38.47 -28.15 -1.59
N LYS A 585 39.74 -28.39 -1.23
CA LYS A 585 40.77 -27.36 -1.25
C LYS A 585 41.19 -27.10 -2.71
N ASN A 586 40.48 -26.18 -3.37
CA ASN A 586 40.83 -25.73 -4.72
C ASN A 586 40.57 -24.23 -4.87
N HIS A 587 41.16 -23.63 -5.90
CA HIS A 587 41.00 -22.20 -6.18
C HIS A 587 39.57 -21.80 -6.57
N ALA A 588 38.77 -22.72 -7.09
CA ALA A 588 37.40 -22.44 -7.55
C ALA A 588 36.40 -22.25 -6.39
N GLN A 589 36.69 -22.77 -5.20
CA GLN A 589 35.79 -22.69 -4.04
C GLN A 589 36.21 -21.63 -3.01
N VAL A 590 37.21 -20.80 -3.32
CA VAL A 590 37.64 -19.71 -2.44
C VAL A 590 36.95 -18.41 -2.81
N TRP A 591 36.45 -17.70 -1.79
CA TRP A 591 35.70 -16.46 -1.96
C TRP A 591 36.21 -15.35 -1.05
N TRP A 592 36.07 -14.11 -1.54
CA TRP A 592 36.40 -12.91 -0.80
C TRP A 592 35.28 -11.88 -0.93
N PHE A 593 34.79 -11.40 0.20
CA PHE A 593 34.04 -10.15 0.22
C PHE A 593 34.99 -8.96 0.05
N GLN A 594 34.50 -7.90 -0.59
CA GLN A 594 35.24 -6.65 -0.77
C GLN A 594 35.56 -5.96 0.56
N HIS A 595 34.65 -6.04 1.52
CA HIS A 595 34.80 -5.44 2.85
C HIS A 595 34.42 -6.45 3.95
N TYR A 596 35.21 -6.46 5.03
CA TYR A 596 34.94 -7.22 6.26
C TYR A 596 34.84 -6.24 7.43
N THR A 597 33.83 -6.40 8.29
CA THR A 597 33.50 -5.43 9.35
C THR A 597 34.16 -5.75 10.70
N THR A 598 34.57 -7.00 10.94
CA THR A 598 35.26 -7.43 12.15
C THR A 598 36.63 -8.05 11.83
N ALA A 599 37.53 -8.02 12.81
CA ALA A 599 38.78 -8.79 12.77
C ALA A 599 38.57 -10.30 13.05
N GLU A 600 37.34 -10.73 13.35
CA GLU A 600 36.98 -12.13 13.66
C GLU A 600 36.90 -13.02 12.42
N VAL A 601 36.87 -12.41 11.24
CA VAL A 601 37.10 -13.13 10.02
C VAL A 601 38.60 -13.35 9.92
N GLU A 602 39.07 -14.54 10.29
CA GLU A 602 40.46 -14.94 10.03
C GLU A 602 40.70 -14.84 8.53
N VAL A 603 41.37 -13.75 8.13
CA VAL A 603 41.86 -13.52 6.79
C VAL A 603 43.01 -14.50 6.60
N VAL A 604 42.73 -15.67 6.03
CA VAL A 604 43.77 -16.61 5.63
C VAL A 604 44.48 -15.99 4.43
N ARG A 605 45.57 -15.27 4.68
CA ARG A 605 46.43 -14.76 3.61
C ARG A 605 47.06 -15.97 2.91
N PRO A 606 47.07 -15.98 1.56
CA PRO A 606 47.59 -17.11 0.78
C PRO A 606 49.05 -17.42 1.09
#